data_AF-A0A3R9XPK2-F1
#
_entry.id   AF-A0A3R9XPK2-F1
#
_cell.length_a   1.000
_cell.length_b   1.000
_cell.length_c   1.000
_cell.angle_alpha   90.00
_cell.angle_beta   90.00
_cell.angle_gamma   90.00
#
_symmetry.space_group_name_H-M   'P 1'
#
loop_
_entity.id
_entity.type
_entity.pdbx_description
1 polymer ?
#
loop_
_entity_poly.entity_id
_entity_poly.type
_entity_poly.pdbx_seq_one_letter_code
_entity_poly.pdbx_strand_id
1 'polypeptide(L)'
;MRAVVVSQWGGPEVLTETEVDRPEPGLGEILVRVHAAGVNPVDWKTRASGALVAWDRVPVVGWDVSGVVEAVGPGVTLYRPGDEVYGMPRFPRQAGGYAEYVTAPARHFAPKPASLDHVQAAALPLAALTAWQALVDTAGITAGQRVLVHAAAGGVGHLAVQIAKARGAYVIGTASAAKHGVLRGLGADELVDYRTEDFAEAVSDVDVVLDALGGEVAERSLRVLKPGGHLVTLPGPDVPAAADGVRASFVVVEPDLRGLEEITALVEQGLLKPLVETVLPLEQAAKAHEIGEQGRTTGKIVLTVA
;
A
#
# COMPACT_ATOMS: atom_id res chain seq x y z
N MET A 1 22.83 -1.35 14.43
CA MET A 1 21.39 -1.00 14.54
C MET A 1 20.59 -2.28 14.50
N ARG A 2 19.44 -2.33 15.17
CA ARG A 2 18.54 -3.48 15.11
C ARG A 2 17.79 -3.51 13.79
N ALA A 3 17.69 -4.70 13.19
CA ALA A 3 16.94 -4.94 11.97
C ALA A 3 16.40 -6.38 11.97
N VAL A 4 15.29 -6.60 11.27
CA VAL A 4 14.77 -7.94 11.00
C VAL A 4 15.26 -8.40 9.64
N VAL A 5 16.10 -9.44 9.64
CA VAL A 5 16.71 -10.00 8.43
C VAL A 5 16.04 -11.30 8.02
N VAL A 6 16.15 -11.62 6.73
CA VAL A 6 15.71 -12.88 6.13
C VAL A 6 16.91 -13.81 6.01
N SER A 7 17.05 -14.78 6.92
CA SER A 7 18.22 -15.67 6.95
C SER A 7 18.28 -16.65 5.76
N GLN A 8 17.12 -17.02 5.22
CA GLN A 8 16.91 -17.84 4.03
C GLN A 8 15.51 -17.56 3.48
N TRP A 9 15.24 -17.90 2.22
CA TRP A 9 13.89 -17.79 1.68
C TRP A 9 12.98 -18.85 2.31
N GLY A 10 11.79 -18.46 2.76
CA GLY A 10 10.88 -19.40 3.42
C GLY A 10 9.67 -18.78 4.11
N GLY A 11 9.13 -19.51 5.09
CA GLY A 11 8.01 -19.09 5.91
C GLY A 11 8.39 -17.98 6.90
N PRO A 12 7.45 -17.47 7.72
CA PRO A 12 7.70 -16.38 8.66
C PRO A 12 8.85 -16.67 9.65
N GLU A 13 9.12 -17.93 9.96
CA GLU A 13 10.16 -18.39 10.89
C GLU A 13 11.60 -18.00 10.50
N VAL A 14 11.83 -17.59 9.25
CA VAL A 14 13.15 -17.17 8.76
C VAL A 14 13.50 -15.72 9.12
N LEU A 15 12.53 -14.96 9.62
CA LEU A 15 12.70 -13.56 10.05
C LEU A 15 13.33 -13.52 11.44
N THR A 16 14.53 -12.98 11.53
CA THR A 16 15.27 -12.90 12.80
C THR A 16 15.73 -11.48 13.05
N GLU A 17 15.52 -10.97 14.26
CA GLU A 17 16.14 -9.72 14.70
C GLU A 17 17.64 -9.93 14.89
N THR A 18 18.45 -9.02 14.33
CA THR A 18 19.90 -9.03 14.48
C THR A 18 20.44 -7.61 14.47
N GLU A 19 21.66 -7.44 14.97
CA GLU A 19 22.42 -6.21 14.75
C GLU A 19 23.05 -6.23 13.35
N VAL A 20 22.90 -5.11 12.64
CA VAL A 20 23.53 -4.84 11.34
C VAL A 20 24.18 -3.46 11.36
N ASP A 21 25.05 -3.20 10.39
CA ASP A 21 25.64 -1.88 10.20
C ASP A 21 24.56 -0.84 9.90
N ARG A 22 24.69 0.35 10.50
CA ARG A 22 23.82 1.49 10.19
C ARG A 22 24.16 2.01 8.79
N PRO A 23 23.19 2.19 7.88
CA PRO A 23 23.47 2.71 6.55
C PRO A 23 23.81 4.20 6.61
N GLU A 24 24.61 4.66 5.65
CA GLU A 24 24.94 6.07 5.44
C GLU A 24 24.23 6.60 4.19
N PRO A 25 23.67 7.83 4.22
CA PRO A 25 22.97 8.37 3.05
C PRO A 25 23.95 8.76 1.95
N GLY A 26 23.73 8.25 0.73
CA GLY A 26 24.48 8.63 -0.46
C GLY A 26 24.06 9.97 -1.08
N LEU A 27 24.56 10.26 -2.29
CA LEU A 27 24.18 11.46 -3.05
C LEU A 27 22.66 11.53 -3.26
N GLY A 28 22.04 12.64 -2.85
CA GLY A 28 20.59 12.86 -2.97
C GLY A 28 19.72 11.98 -2.07
N GLU A 29 20.31 11.23 -1.14
CA GLU A 29 19.59 10.35 -0.22
C GLU A 29 19.49 10.97 1.18
N ILE A 30 18.45 10.55 1.91
CA ILE A 30 18.30 10.86 3.33
C ILE A 30 18.41 9.57 4.14
N LEU A 31 18.89 9.72 5.37
CA LEU A 31 18.82 8.69 6.40
C LEU A 31 17.64 9.00 7.30
N VAL A 32 16.70 8.07 7.40
CA VAL A 32 15.53 8.18 8.26
C VAL A 32 15.71 7.27 9.46
N ARG A 33 15.60 7.82 10.67
CA ARG A 33 15.40 7.03 11.89
C ARG A 33 13.94 6.59 11.91
N VAL A 34 13.72 5.29 11.73
CA VAL A 34 12.40 4.71 11.55
C VAL A 34 11.68 4.65 12.91
N HIS A 35 10.47 5.19 12.97
CA HIS A 35 9.59 5.06 14.13
C HIS A 35 8.56 3.94 13.90
N ALA A 36 8.05 3.81 12.68
CA ALA A 36 7.12 2.75 12.31
C ALA A 36 7.31 2.31 10.86
N ALA A 37 7.01 1.04 10.60
CA ALA A 37 7.07 0.43 9.28
C ALA A 37 5.77 -0.30 8.93
N GLY A 38 5.22 -0.03 7.75
CA GLY A 38 4.01 -0.72 7.27
C GLY A 38 4.33 -2.12 6.75
N VAL A 39 3.43 -3.06 7.01
CA VAL A 39 3.52 -4.44 6.50
C VAL A 39 2.62 -4.61 5.29
N ASN A 40 3.15 -5.23 4.23
CA ASN A 40 2.52 -5.35 2.91
C ASN A 40 2.66 -6.76 2.33
N PRO A 41 1.75 -7.17 1.42
CA PRO A 41 1.87 -8.46 0.76
C PRO A 41 3.17 -8.72 0.04
N VAL A 42 3.79 -7.67 -0.49
CA VAL A 42 5.08 -7.79 -1.15
C VAL A 42 6.20 -8.20 -0.19
N ASP A 43 6.08 -7.90 1.10
CA ASP A 43 7.09 -8.22 2.11
C ASP A 43 7.20 -9.74 2.30
N TRP A 44 6.09 -10.42 2.56
CA TRP A 44 6.10 -11.88 2.76
C TRP A 44 6.26 -12.64 1.45
N LYS A 45 5.74 -12.13 0.32
CA LYS A 45 6.03 -12.70 -1.01
C LYS A 45 7.53 -12.65 -1.33
N THR A 46 8.20 -11.55 -0.99
CA THR A 46 9.65 -11.42 -1.14
C THR A 46 10.38 -12.32 -0.16
N ARG A 47 10.03 -12.32 1.12
CA ARG A 47 10.61 -13.23 2.13
C ARG A 47 10.54 -14.70 1.69
N ALA A 48 9.45 -15.11 1.06
CA ALA A 48 9.25 -16.49 0.62
C ALA A 48 10.05 -16.88 -0.64
N SER A 49 10.38 -15.94 -1.52
CA SER A 49 10.89 -16.26 -2.87
C SER A 49 12.20 -15.56 -3.26
N GLY A 50 12.57 -14.48 -2.56
CA GLY A 50 13.66 -13.59 -2.94
C GLY A 50 13.38 -12.71 -4.14
N ALA A 51 12.14 -12.64 -4.66
CA ALA A 51 11.85 -12.02 -5.96
C ALA A 51 12.32 -10.57 -6.13
N LEU A 52 12.40 -9.78 -5.05
CA LEU A 52 12.77 -8.36 -5.06
C LEU A 52 14.04 -8.03 -4.25
N VAL A 53 14.75 -9.05 -3.75
CA VAL A 53 15.91 -8.88 -2.87
C VAL A 53 17.06 -9.76 -3.37
N ALA A 54 18.27 -9.19 -3.41
CA ALA A 54 19.48 -9.90 -3.78
C ALA A 54 20.30 -10.25 -2.52
N TRP A 55 20.98 -11.39 -2.55
CA TRP A 55 21.83 -11.90 -1.45
C TRP A 55 23.18 -11.18 -1.31
N ASP A 56 23.50 -10.26 -2.20
CA ASP A 56 24.74 -9.47 -2.15
C ASP A 56 24.74 -8.42 -1.03
N ARG A 57 23.60 -8.24 -0.34
CA ARG A 57 23.42 -7.42 0.87
C ARG A 57 22.68 -8.22 1.93
N VAL A 58 22.78 -7.79 3.19
CA VAL A 58 21.96 -8.36 4.27
C VAL A 58 20.47 -8.13 3.91
N PRO A 59 19.68 -9.20 3.72
CA PRO A 59 18.33 -9.09 3.21
C PRO A 59 17.36 -8.63 4.31
N VAL A 60 17.11 -7.33 4.38
CA VAL A 60 16.06 -6.71 5.19
C VAL A 60 14.89 -6.35 4.27
N VAL A 61 13.67 -6.79 4.63
CA VAL A 61 12.43 -6.48 3.89
C VAL A 61 11.75 -5.22 4.43
N GLY A 62 10.66 -4.81 3.78
CA GLY A 62 9.83 -3.67 4.19
C GLY A 62 10.03 -2.44 3.32
N TRP A 63 8.92 -1.89 2.84
CA TRP A 63 8.88 -0.75 1.91
C TRP A 63 7.98 0.39 2.37
N ASP A 64 7.34 0.32 3.54
CA ASP A 64 6.60 1.44 4.11
C ASP A 64 7.34 1.91 5.35
N VAL A 65 7.66 3.21 5.43
CA VAL A 65 8.36 3.80 6.57
C VAL A 65 7.76 5.14 6.95
N SER A 66 7.66 5.41 8.25
CA SER A 66 7.49 6.74 8.83
C SER A 66 8.51 6.95 9.94
N GLY A 67 9.11 8.14 9.98
CA GLY A 67 10.16 8.45 10.95
C GLY A 67 10.68 9.87 10.85
N VAL A 68 11.87 10.09 11.37
CA VAL A 68 12.52 11.40 11.42
C VAL A 68 13.79 11.38 10.61
N VAL A 69 14.01 12.41 9.79
CA VAL A 69 15.28 12.59 9.08
C VAL A 69 16.39 12.75 10.10
N GLU A 70 17.36 11.86 10.04
CA GLU A 70 18.47 11.78 10.98
C GLU A 70 19.73 12.41 10.37
N ALA A 71 19.96 12.17 9.08
CA ALA A 71 21.05 12.77 8.32
C ALA A 71 20.65 12.92 6.85
N VAL A 72 21.36 13.80 6.14
CA VAL A 72 21.17 14.02 4.69
C VAL A 72 22.48 13.84 3.97
N GLY A 73 22.43 13.20 2.81
CA GLY A 73 23.59 13.07 1.93
C GLY A 73 23.80 14.32 1.06
N PRO A 74 24.93 14.42 0.35
CA PRO A 74 25.24 15.58 -0.46
C PRO A 74 24.20 15.79 -1.58
N GLY A 75 23.82 17.05 -1.82
CA GLY A 75 22.85 17.42 -2.87
C GLY A 75 21.38 17.32 -2.49
N VAL A 76 21.06 16.88 -1.27
CA VAL A 76 19.69 16.96 -0.74
C VAL A 76 19.33 18.42 -0.46
N THR A 77 18.17 18.85 -0.98
CA THR A 77 17.64 20.20 -0.81
C THR A 77 16.24 20.23 -0.19
N LEU A 78 15.57 19.08 -0.10
CA LEU A 78 14.18 18.97 0.35
C LEU A 78 14.05 18.85 1.87
N TYR A 79 15.06 18.33 2.56
CA TYR A 79 14.99 17.95 3.97
C TYR A 79 16.25 18.33 4.74
N ARG A 80 16.10 18.38 6.06
CA ARG A 80 17.18 18.53 7.04
C ARG A 80 16.95 17.58 8.23
N PRO A 81 17.98 17.29 9.05
CA PRO A 81 17.80 16.54 10.28
C PRO A 81 16.71 17.14 11.17
N GLY A 82 15.84 16.29 11.72
CA GLY A 82 14.69 16.65 12.55
C GLY A 82 13.35 16.71 11.82
N ASP A 83 13.32 16.70 10.49
CA ASP A 83 12.06 16.72 9.73
C ASP A 83 11.34 15.36 9.87
N GLU A 84 10.02 15.37 10.13
CA GLU A 84 9.19 14.16 10.15
C GLU A 84 8.74 13.79 8.73
N VAL A 85 9.00 12.55 8.32
CA VAL A 85 8.74 12.08 6.95
C VAL A 85 8.07 10.71 6.94
N TYR A 86 7.37 10.42 5.85
CA TYR A 86 6.84 9.10 5.53
C TYR A 86 7.01 8.82 4.04
N GLY A 87 7.16 7.56 3.65
CA GLY A 87 7.45 7.23 2.26
C GLY A 87 7.65 5.76 1.96
N MET A 88 7.82 5.50 0.66
CA MET A 88 8.03 4.18 0.09
C MET A 88 9.48 4.06 -0.46
N PRO A 89 10.47 3.76 0.38
CA PRO A 89 11.87 3.77 -0.06
C PRO A 89 12.15 2.69 -1.11
N ARG A 90 12.82 3.05 -2.22
CA ARG A 90 13.52 2.19 -3.20
C ARG A 90 12.69 1.13 -3.94
N PHE A 91 11.38 1.01 -3.71
CA PHE A 91 10.53 0.04 -4.41
C PHE A 91 10.67 0.17 -5.94
N PRO A 92 10.77 -0.95 -6.71
CA PRO A 92 10.70 -2.36 -6.30
C PRO A 92 12.05 -2.98 -5.91
N ARG A 93 13.11 -2.18 -5.70
CA ARG A 93 14.40 -2.68 -5.19
C ARG A 93 14.38 -2.76 -3.67
N GLN A 94 15.24 -3.60 -3.11
CA GLN A 94 15.40 -3.73 -1.66
C GLN A 94 15.58 -2.36 -0.97
N ALA A 95 14.80 -2.14 0.09
CA ALA A 95 14.80 -0.93 0.88
C ALA A 95 15.30 -1.15 2.31
N GLY A 96 14.72 -2.13 3.03
CA GLY A 96 15.09 -2.48 4.39
C GLY A 96 14.36 -1.70 5.47
N GLY A 97 13.05 -1.46 5.30
CA GLY A 97 12.24 -0.70 6.24
C GLY A 97 12.03 -1.36 7.62
N TYR A 98 12.26 -2.68 7.75
CA TYR A 98 12.18 -3.37 9.04
C TYR A 98 13.50 -3.23 9.82
N ALA A 99 13.90 -1.99 10.08
CA ALA A 99 15.14 -1.64 10.76
C ALA A 99 15.02 -0.27 11.44
N GLU A 100 15.88 0.01 12.41
CA GLU A 100 15.92 1.31 13.10
C GLU A 100 16.27 2.47 12.18
N TYR A 101 16.99 2.22 11.07
CA TYR A 101 17.33 3.24 10.09
C TYR A 101 17.24 2.72 8.66
N VAL A 102 16.81 3.59 7.74
CA VAL A 102 16.77 3.30 6.30
C VAL A 102 17.33 4.48 5.50
N THR A 103 18.00 4.20 4.38
CA THR A 103 18.37 5.24 3.40
C THR A 103 17.60 5.08 2.10
N ALA A 104 17.19 6.22 1.53
CA ALA A 104 16.61 6.27 0.21
C ALA A 104 16.73 7.67 -0.40
N PRO A 105 16.59 7.80 -1.73
CA PRO A 105 16.44 9.09 -2.41
C PRO A 105 15.42 9.97 -1.69
N ALA A 106 15.77 11.25 -1.47
CA ALA A 106 14.91 12.19 -0.74
C ALA A 106 13.48 12.24 -1.32
N ARG A 107 13.35 12.14 -2.64
CA ARG A 107 12.06 12.19 -3.36
C ARG A 107 11.19 10.95 -3.22
N HIS A 108 11.62 9.93 -2.47
CA HIS A 108 10.76 8.79 -2.11
C HIS A 108 9.95 9.04 -0.83
N PHE A 109 10.17 10.17 -0.17
CA PHE A 109 9.49 10.58 1.04
C PHE A 109 8.79 11.91 0.84
N ALA A 110 7.68 12.10 1.56
CA ALA A 110 7.00 13.37 1.76
C ALA A 110 7.01 13.74 3.25
N PRO A 111 6.75 15.02 3.60
CA PRO A 111 6.49 15.40 4.99
C PRO A 111 5.36 14.57 5.59
N LYS A 112 5.53 14.09 6.82
CA LYS A 112 4.46 13.35 7.52
C LYS A 112 3.24 14.27 7.71
N PRO A 113 2.00 13.80 7.46
CA PRO A 113 0.81 14.54 7.87
C PRO A 113 0.88 14.89 9.36
N ALA A 114 0.62 16.15 9.70
CA ALA A 114 0.66 16.67 11.06
C ALA A 114 -0.45 16.06 11.93
N SER A 115 -1.58 15.71 11.31
CA SER A 115 -2.73 15.08 11.97
C SER A 115 -2.55 13.60 12.30
N LEU A 116 -1.48 12.95 11.83
CA LEU A 116 -1.21 11.52 12.06
C LEU A 116 0.02 11.30 12.93
N ASP A 117 -0.02 10.25 13.74
CA ASP A 117 1.19 9.70 14.36
C ASP A 117 2.02 8.87 13.35
N HIS A 118 3.23 8.44 13.75
CA HIS A 118 4.10 7.64 12.88
C HIS A 118 3.50 6.28 12.52
N VAL A 119 2.72 5.65 13.40
CA VAL A 119 2.08 4.35 13.13
C VAL A 119 1.06 4.48 12.01
N GLN A 120 0.19 5.49 12.10
CA GLN A 120 -0.80 5.81 11.09
C GLN A 120 -0.14 6.26 9.78
N ALA A 121 0.89 7.10 9.85
CA ALA A 121 1.61 7.53 8.65
C ALA A 121 2.34 6.39 7.95
N ALA A 122 2.94 5.44 8.67
CA ALA A 122 3.58 4.25 8.08
C ALA A 122 2.57 3.30 7.43
N ALA A 123 1.27 3.41 7.72
CA ALA A 123 0.23 2.62 7.08
C ALA A 123 -0.16 3.12 5.68
N LEU A 124 0.37 4.25 5.23
CA LEU A 124 -0.05 4.90 3.99
C LEU A 124 0.80 4.58 2.75
N PRO A 125 2.15 4.68 2.73
CA PRO A 125 2.89 5.00 1.51
C PRO A 125 2.60 4.09 0.32
N LEU A 126 2.91 2.80 0.43
CA LEU A 126 2.73 1.82 -0.64
C LEU A 126 1.25 1.63 -0.96
N ALA A 127 0.42 1.42 0.05
CA ALA A 127 -0.99 1.09 -0.17
C ALA A 127 -1.79 2.27 -0.77
N ALA A 128 -1.54 3.49 -0.28
CA ALA A 128 -2.20 4.70 -0.77
C ALA A 128 -1.68 5.10 -2.15
N LEU A 129 -0.36 5.03 -2.40
CA LEU A 129 0.19 5.27 -3.75
C LEU A 129 -0.32 4.24 -4.75
N THR A 130 -0.46 2.98 -4.36
CA THR A 130 -1.05 1.93 -5.23
C THR A 130 -2.48 2.31 -5.61
N ALA A 131 -3.31 2.70 -4.64
CA ALA A 131 -4.68 3.14 -4.90
C ALA A 131 -4.72 4.40 -5.76
N TRP A 132 -3.86 5.38 -5.48
CA TRP A 132 -3.77 6.64 -6.21
C TRP A 132 -3.37 6.42 -7.66
N GLN A 133 -2.25 5.73 -7.91
CA GLN A 133 -1.75 5.50 -9.26
C GLN A 133 -2.70 4.63 -10.09
N ALA A 134 -3.40 3.68 -9.47
CA ALA A 134 -4.40 2.88 -10.15
C ALA A 134 -5.66 3.68 -10.52
N LEU A 135 -6.23 4.42 -9.58
CA LEU A 135 -7.50 5.13 -9.80
C LEU A 135 -7.33 6.47 -10.51
N VAL A 136 -6.36 7.27 -10.07
CA VAL A 136 -6.15 8.64 -10.53
C VAL A 136 -5.27 8.66 -11.78
N ASP A 137 -4.07 8.09 -11.72
CA ASP A 137 -3.11 8.26 -12.81
C ASP A 137 -3.40 7.31 -13.99
N THR A 138 -3.84 6.08 -13.71
CA THR A 138 -4.09 5.05 -14.72
C THR A 138 -5.54 5.04 -15.21
N ALA A 139 -6.51 4.99 -14.29
CA ALA A 139 -7.92 4.97 -14.67
C ALA A 139 -8.48 6.37 -14.98
N GLY A 140 -7.91 7.43 -14.42
CA GLY A 140 -8.36 8.80 -14.67
C GLY A 140 -9.75 9.08 -14.11
N ILE A 141 -10.06 8.59 -12.89
CA ILE A 141 -11.41 8.72 -12.34
C ILE A 141 -11.86 10.18 -12.22
N THR A 142 -13.14 10.41 -12.50
CA THR A 142 -13.80 11.71 -12.44
C THR A 142 -15.12 11.62 -11.67
N ALA A 143 -15.64 12.77 -11.24
CA ALA A 143 -16.87 12.83 -10.47
C ALA A 143 -18.07 12.22 -11.24
N GLY A 144 -18.91 11.49 -10.52
CA GLY A 144 -20.09 10.81 -11.07
C GLY A 144 -19.84 9.42 -11.66
N GLN A 145 -18.57 9.00 -11.80
CA GLN A 145 -18.25 7.64 -12.26
C GLN A 145 -18.54 6.58 -11.17
N ARG A 146 -18.91 5.37 -11.61
CA ARG A 146 -19.11 4.21 -10.73
C ARG A 146 -17.80 3.42 -10.61
N VAL A 147 -17.27 3.30 -9.41
CA VAL A 147 -15.99 2.61 -9.14
C VAL A 147 -16.24 1.39 -8.26
N LEU A 148 -15.93 0.20 -8.77
CA LEU A 148 -15.94 -1.05 -8.00
C LEU A 148 -14.56 -1.31 -7.41
N VAL A 149 -14.48 -1.44 -6.09
CA VAL A 149 -13.25 -1.76 -5.36
C VAL A 149 -13.38 -3.17 -4.78
N HIS A 150 -12.57 -4.11 -5.29
CA HIS A 150 -12.48 -5.44 -4.72
C HIS A 150 -11.62 -5.46 -3.46
N ALA A 151 -11.96 -6.36 -2.54
CA ALA A 151 -11.34 -6.43 -1.22
C ALA A 151 -11.32 -5.04 -0.54
N ALA A 152 -12.46 -4.35 -0.58
CA ALA A 152 -12.59 -2.94 -0.22
C ALA A 152 -12.17 -2.61 1.21
N ALA A 153 -12.20 -3.58 2.12
CA ALA A 153 -11.75 -3.39 3.50
C ALA A 153 -10.27 -3.74 3.74
N GLY A 154 -9.54 -4.21 2.71
CA GLY A 154 -8.13 -4.59 2.82
C GLY A 154 -7.17 -3.40 2.83
N GLY A 155 -5.86 -3.69 2.81
CA GLY A 155 -4.81 -2.69 2.89
C GLY A 155 -4.91 -1.59 1.83
N VAL A 156 -5.00 -1.94 0.55
CA VAL A 156 -5.21 -0.96 -0.53
C VAL A 156 -6.67 -0.52 -0.62
N GLY A 157 -7.60 -1.47 -0.52
CA GLY A 157 -9.03 -1.23 -0.75
C GLY A 157 -9.63 -0.11 0.10
N HIS A 158 -9.30 -0.05 1.40
CA HIS A 158 -9.92 0.95 2.28
C HIS A 158 -9.46 2.37 1.98
N LEU A 159 -8.25 2.53 1.41
CA LEU A 159 -7.72 3.80 0.95
C LEU A 159 -8.31 4.14 -0.42
N ALA A 160 -8.42 3.15 -1.32
CA ALA A 160 -9.05 3.30 -2.62
C ALA A 160 -10.50 3.78 -2.55
N VAL A 161 -11.29 3.25 -1.61
CA VAL A 161 -12.66 3.72 -1.35
C VAL A 161 -12.68 5.22 -1.05
N GLN A 162 -11.81 5.67 -0.14
CA GLN A 162 -11.75 7.06 0.29
C GLN A 162 -11.23 7.98 -0.83
N ILE A 163 -10.18 7.56 -1.56
CA ILE A 163 -9.63 8.31 -2.70
C ILE A 163 -10.68 8.46 -3.80
N ALA A 164 -11.39 7.38 -4.16
CA ALA A 164 -12.46 7.43 -5.14
C ALA A 164 -13.59 8.36 -4.68
N LYS A 165 -13.98 8.28 -3.40
CA LYS A 165 -15.03 9.12 -2.85
C LYS A 165 -14.64 10.60 -2.82
N ALA A 166 -13.41 10.92 -2.44
CA ALA A 166 -12.87 12.28 -2.45
C ALA A 166 -12.79 12.87 -3.88
N ARG A 167 -12.81 12.03 -4.92
CA ARG A 167 -12.90 12.43 -6.33
C ARG A 167 -14.34 12.50 -6.86
N GLY A 168 -15.34 12.33 -6.00
CA GLY A 168 -16.75 12.44 -6.35
C GLY A 168 -17.32 11.21 -7.07
N ALA A 169 -16.64 10.06 -7.01
CA ALA A 169 -17.16 8.82 -7.56
C ALA A 169 -18.28 8.24 -6.68
N TYR A 170 -19.13 7.41 -7.30
CA TYR A 170 -20.01 6.48 -6.60
C TYR A 170 -19.25 5.18 -6.37
N VAL A 171 -19.03 4.80 -5.10
CA VAL A 171 -18.10 3.73 -4.74
C VAL A 171 -18.85 2.47 -4.32
N ILE A 172 -18.57 1.38 -5.03
CA ILE A 172 -19.07 0.04 -4.76
C ILE A 172 -17.93 -0.78 -4.16
N GLY A 173 -18.12 -1.41 -3.02
CA GLY A 173 -17.08 -2.21 -2.36
C GLY A 173 -17.48 -3.67 -2.21
N THR A 174 -16.59 -4.61 -2.54
CA THR A 174 -16.79 -6.02 -2.14
C THR A 174 -16.07 -6.32 -0.82
N ALA A 175 -16.82 -6.82 0.16
CA ALA A 175 -16.31 -7.26 1.45
C ALA A 175 -17.36 -8.09 2.19
N SER A 176 -16.94 -8.91 3.16
CA SER A 176 -17.88 -9.63 4.02
C SER A 176 -18.79 -8.67 4.80
N ALA A 177 -20.05 -9.03 5.05
CA ALA A 177 -21.05 -8.18 5.70
C ALA A 177 -20.56 -7.55 7.02
N ALA A 178 -19.76 -8.26 7.81
CA ALA A 178 -19.18 -7.76 9.06
C ALA A 178 -18.34 -6.47 8.87
N LYS A 179 -17.79 -6.24 7.68
CA LYS A 179 -16.97 -5.06 7.34
C LYS A 179 -17.77 -3.95 6.64
N HIS A 180 -19.07 -4.14 6.41
CA HIS A 180 -19.87 -3.14 5.70
C HIS A 180 -20.05 -1.85 6.51
N GLY A 181 -20.23 -1.94 7.83
CA GLY A 181 -20.37 -0.77 8.69
C GLY A 181 -19.16 0.17 8.61
N VAL A 182 -17.95 -0.38 8.68
CA VAL A 182 -16.72 0.43 8.56
C VAL A 182 -16.58 1.02 7.16
N LEU A 183 -16.89 0.27 6.09
CA LEU A 183 -16.78 0.78 4.71
C LEU A 183 -17.76 1.90 4.40
N ARG A 184 -19.00 1.85 4.92
CA ARG A 184 -19.93 2.99 4.82
C ARG A 184 -19.36 4.24 5.51
N GLY A 185 -18.73 4.04 6.67
CA GLY A 185 -18.03 5.13 7.38
C GLY A 185 -16.85 5.72 6.59
N LEU A 186 -16.24 4.96 5.68
CA LEU A 186 -15.20 5.41 4.76
C LEU A 186 -15.73 6.01 3.45
N GLY A 187 -17.05 6.00 3.24
CA GLY A 187 -17.69 6.61 2.07
C GLY A 187 -18.08 5.66 0.95
N ALA A 188 -18.07 4.33 1.17
CA ALA A 188 -18.66 3.39 0.23
C ALA A 188 -20.19 3.61 0.14
N ASP A 189 -20.70 3.77 -1.07
CA ASP A 189 -22.12 4.00 -1.35
C ASP A 189 -22.91 2.69 -1.41
N GLU A 190 -22.28 1.64 -1.95
CA GLU A 190 -22.87 0.33 -2.17
C GLU A 190 -21.90 -0.78 -1.77
N LEU A 191 -22.41 -1.87 -1.20
CA LEU A 191 -21.59 -2.92 -0.63
C LEU A 191 -22.15 -4.30 -0.95
N VAL A 192 -21.30 -5.15 -1.53
CA VAL A 192 -21.64 -6.53 -1.90
C VAL A 192 -20.94 -7.49 -0.94
N ASP A 193 -21.70 -8.36 -0.28
CA ASP A 193 -21.13 -9.50 0.45
C ASP A 193 -20.86 -10.65 -0.51
N TYR A 194 -19.60 -10.74 -0.93
CA TYR A 194 -19.09 -11.76 -1.85
C TYR A 194 -19.30 -13.21 -1.37
N ARG A 195 -19.65 -13.42 -0.09
CA ARG A 195 -19.89 -14.77 0.47
C ARG A 195 -21.31 -15.27 0.22
N THR A 196 -22.24 -14.35 -0.01
CA THR A 196 -23.67 -14.65 -0.15
C THR A 196 -24.22 -14.26 -1.52
N GLU A 197 -23.50 -13.44 -2.26
CA GLU A 197 -23.92 -12.90 -3.54
C GLU A 197 -22.77 -12.88 -4.54
N ASP A 198 -23.11 -13.12 -5.81
CA ASP A 198 -22.20 -12.93 -6.93
C ASP A 198 -22.16 -11.45 -7.32
N PHE A 199 -21.02 -10.80 -7.15
CA PHE A 199 -20.86 -9.40 -7.52
C PHE A 199 -21.12 -9.13 -9.01
N ALA A 200 -20.88 -10.12 -9.88
CA ALA A 200 -21.06 -9.98 -11.32
C ALA A 200 -22.54 -9.97 -11.73
N GLU A 201 -23.43 -10.45 -10.86
CA GLU A 201 -24.88 -10.39 -11.04
C GLU A 201 -25.48 -9.19 -10.28
N ALA A 202 -24.86 -8.80 -9.16
CA ALA A 202 -25.30 -7.70 -8.32
C ALA A 202 -24.99 -6.31 -8.90
N VAL A 203 -23.89 -6.21 -9.65
CA VAL A 203 -23.30 -4.95 -10.08
C VAL A 203 -23.22 -4.91 -11.60
N SER A 204 -23.69 -3.81 -12.19
CA SER A 204 -23.49 -3.48 -13.61
C SER A 204 -23.10 -2.02 -13.80
N ASP A 205 -22.78 -1.69 -15.05
CA ASP A 205 -22.54 -0.33 -15.54
C ASP A 205 -21.42 0.40 -14.77
N VAL A 206 -20.34 -0.31 -14.50
CA VAL A 206 -19.18 0.22 -13.78
C VAL A 206 -18.23 0.92 -14.75
N ASP A 207 -17.73 2.10 -14.37
CA ASP A 207 -16.70 2.83 -15.11
C ASP A 207 -15.31 2.23 -14.88
N VAL A 208 -14.98 1.95 -13.62
CA VAL A 208 -13.64 1.49 -13.22
C VAL A 208 -13.74 0.37 -12.20
N VAL A 209 -12.99 -0.71 -12.41
CA VAL A 209 -12.78 -1.75 -11.40
C VAL A 209 -11.33 -1.67 -10.89
N LEU A 210 -11.16 -1.54 -9.58
CA LEU A 210 -9.88 -1.77 -8.92
C LEU A 210 -9.86 -3.20 -8.38
N ASP A 211 -9.02 -4.04 -8.98
CA ASP A 211 -8.90 -5.45 -8.65
C ASP A 211 -7.62 -5.73 -7.85
N ALA A 212 -7.79 -6.12 -6.59
CA ALA A 212 -6.72 -6.55 -5.69
C ALA A 212 -6.63 -8.08 -5.55
N LEU A 213 -7.45 -8.84 -6.28
CA LEU A 213 -7.62 -10.29 -6.12
C LEU A 213 -7.06 -11.09 -7.30
N GLY A 214 -7.17 -10.57 -8.52
CA GLY A 214 -6.67 -11.22 -9.72
C GLY A 214 -7.48 -12.45 -10.13
N GLY A 215 -6.93 -13.24 -11.06
CA GLY A 215 -7.52 -14.52 -11.50
C GLY A 215 -8.97 -14.40 -11.97
N GLU A 216 -9.81 -15.35 -11.56
CA GLU A 216 -11.22 -15.42 -11.97
C GLU A 216 -12.02 -14.16 -11.58
N VAL A 217 -11.67 -13.49 -10.47
CA VAL A 217 -12.32 -12.25 -10.06
C VAL A 217 -12.06 -11.15 -11.09
N ALA A 218 -10.81 -11.02 -11.55
CA ALA A 218 -10.45 -10.06 -12.60
C ALA A 218 -11.16 -10.35 -13.92
N GLU A 219 -11.22 -11.62 -14.33
CA GLU A 219 -11.93 -12.03 -15.55
C GLU A 219 -13.43 -11.71 -15.50
N ARG A 220 -14.08 -11.97 -14.35
CA ARG A 220 -15.50 -11.68 -14.15
C ARG A 220 -15.77 -10.19 -14.01
N SER A 221 -14.83 -9.43 -13.47
CA SER A 221 -14.90 -7.97 -13.38
C SER A 221 -14.99 -7.28 -14.73
N LEU A 222 -14.49 -7.89 -15.82
CA LEU A 222 -14.66 -7.35 -17.17
C LEU A 222 -16.14 -7.32 -17.60
N ARG A 223 -16.99 -8.19 -17.05
CA ARG A 223 -18.41 -8.32 -17.43
C ARG A 223 -19.30 -7.24 -16.85
N VAL A 224 -18.87 -6.61 -15.74
CA VAL A 224 -19.64 -5.55 -15.07
C VAL A 224 -19.28 -4.15 -15.58
N LEU A 225 -18.22 -4.05 -16.40
CA LEU A 225 -17.80 -2.79 -17.01
C LEU A 225 -18.76 -2.37 -18.11
N LYS A 226 -19.08 -1.08 -18.15
CA LYS A 226 -19.77 -0.48 -19.30
C LYS A 226 -18.81 -0.29 -20.47
N PRO A 227 -19.30 -0.04 -21.70
CA PRO A 227 -18.45 0.37 -22.81
C PRO A 227 -17.57 1.58 -22.46
N GLY A 228 -16.27 1.47 -22.73
CA GLY A 228 -15.21 2.41 -22.34
C GLY A 228 -14.62 2.18 -20.96
N GLY A 229 -15.18 1.24 -20.19
CA GLY A 229 -14.76 0.94 -18.82
C GLY A 229 -13.35 0.39 -18.71
N HIS A 230 -12.77 0.48 -17.51
CA HIS A 230 -11.38 0.13 -17.25
C HIS A 230 -11.21 -0.73 -16.01
N LEU A 231 -10.67 -1.93 -16.17
CA LEU A 231 -10.16 -2.75 -15.09
C LEU A 231 -8.68 -2.42 -14.84
N VAL A 232 -8.33 -2.12 -13.60
CA VAL A 232 -6.93 -1.99 -13.15
C VAL A 232 -6.66 -3.08 -12.12
N THR A 233 -5.81 -4.05 -12.45
CA THR A 233 -5.43 -5.16 -11.57
C THR A 233 -4.07 -4.91 -10.91
N LEU A 234 -3.95 -5.34 -9.65
CA LEU A 234 -2.78 -5.13 -8.79
C LEU A 234 -1.92 -6.38 -8.54
N PRO A 235 -2.46 -7.62 -8.51
CA PRO A 235 -1.67 -8.79 -8.10
C PRO A 235 -0.53 -9.17 -9.04
N GLY A 236 -0.62 -8.89 -10.34
CA GLY A 236 0.44 -9.23 -11.30
C GLY A 236 0.13 -8.88 -12.75
N PRO A 237 1.11 -9.07 -13.65
CA PRO A 237 1.04 -8.66 -15.06
C PRO A 237 0.19 -9.57 -15.94
N ASP A 238 -0.36 -10.65 -15.41
CA ASP A 238 -1.29 -11.54 -16.11
C ASP A 238 -2.68 -10.88 -16.14
N VAL A 239 -2.85 -9.93 -17.05
CA VAL A 239 -4.06 -9.13 -17.21
C VAL A 239 -5.07 -9.94 -18.05
N PRO A 240 -6.34 -10.05 -17.61
CA PRO A 240 -7.34 -10.79 -18.37
C PRO A 240 -7.61 -10.13 -19.73
N ALA A 241 -7.87 -10.96 -20.73
CA ALA A 241 -8.17 -10.48 -22.08
C ALA A 241 -9.49 -9.69 -22.08
N ALA A 242 -9.38 -8.38 -22.35
CA ALA A 242 -10.51 -7.47 -22.45
C ALA A 242 -11.29 -7.70 -23.77
N ALA A 243 -12.61 -7.72 -23.70
CA ALA A 243 -13.48 -7.71 -24.88
C ALA A 243 -13.48 -6.33 -25.56
N ASP A 244 -13.99 -6.28 -26.80
CA ASP A 244 -14.06 -5.03 -27.56
C ASP A 244 -14.82 -3.95 -26.78
N GLY A 245 -14.17 -2.79 -26.62
CA GLY A 245 -14.74 -1.62 -25.96
C GLY A 245 -14.45 -1.51 -24.46
N VAL A 246 -13.78 -2.46 -23.81
CA VAL A 246 -13.28 -2.29 -22.44
C VAL A 246 -11.75 -2.37 -22.38
N ARG A 247 -11.15 -1.83 -21.32
CA ARG A 247 -9.71 -1.82 -21.10
C ARG A 247 -9.35 -2.63 -19.86
N ALA A 248 -8.19 -3.28 -19.88
CA ALA A 248 -7.61 -3.93 -18.72
C ALA A 248 -6.13 -3.56 -18.64
N SER A 249 -5.65 -3.18 -17.46
CA SER A 249 -4.25 -2.81 -17.23
C SER A 249 -3.75 -3.36 -15.90
N PHE A 250 -2.44 -3.56 -15.83
CA PHE A 250 -1.71 -3.87 -14.60
C PHE A 250 -0.87 -2.65 -14.21
N VAL A 251 -0.84 -2.34 -12.91
CA VAL A 251 -0.02 -1.25 -12.35
C VAL A 251 0.96 -1.82 -11.33
N VAL A 252 2.23 -1.46 -11.50
CA VAL A 252 3.25 -1.56 -10.46
C VAL A 252 3.37 -0.19 -9.82
N VAL A 253 3.21 -0.12 -8.50
CA VAL A 253 3.36 1.15 -7.76
C VAL A 253 4.79 1.66 -7.82
N GLU A 254 4.97 2.96 -7.99
CA GLU A 254 6.27 3.63 -7.98
C GLU A 254 6.38 4.62 -6.81
N PRO A 255 7.57 4.82 -6.21
CA PRO A 255 7.77 5.90 -5.24
C PRO A 255 7.50 7.27 -5.88
N ASP A 256 6.55 8.02 -5.34
CA ASP A 256 6.14 9.31 -5.90
C ASP A 256 5.89 10.34 -4.79
N LEU A 257 6.77 11.34 -4.70
CA LEU A 257 6.63 12.48 -3.79
C LEU A 257 5.30 13.21 -4.01
N ARG A 258 4.91 13.46 -5.27
CA ARG A 258 3.72 14.26 -5.56
C ARG A 258 2.46 13.49 -5.15
N GLY A 259 2.37 12.20 -5.46
CA GLY A 259 1.30 11.34 -4.99
C GLY A 259 1.20 11.32 -3.46
N LEU A 260 2.33 11.25 -2.74
CA LEU A 260 2.32 11.34 -1.28
C LEU A 260 1.86 12.73 -0.77
N GLU A 261 2.24 13.82 -1.42
CA GLU A 261 1.75 15.17 -1.08
C GLU A 261 0.22 15.28 -1.26
N GLU A 262 -0.32 14.70 -2.32
CA GLU A 262 -1.77 14.64 -2.55
C GLU A 262 -2.48 13.76 -1.49
N ILE A 263 -1.90 12.61 -1.14
CA ILE A 263 -2.40 11.76 -0.05
C ILE A 263 -2.38 12.54 1.28
N THR A 264 -1.31 13.27 1.56
CA THR A 264 -1.20 14.14 2.75
C THR A 264 -2.31 15.19 2.73
N ALA A 265 -2.55 15.84 1.60
CA ALA A 265 -3.62 16.83 1.49
C ALA A 265 -5.00 16.23 1.79
N LEU A 266 -5.29 15.01 1.33
CA LEU A 266 -6.54 14.31 1.66
C LEU A 266 -6.66 13.99 3.15
N VAL A 267 -5.56 13.58 3.79
CA VAL A 267 -5.50 13.30 5.23
C VAL A 267 -5.79 14.56 6.03
N GLU A 268 -5.13 15.67 5.71
CA GLU A 268 -5.30 16.92 6.45
C GLU A 268 -6.69 17.54 6.27
N GLN A 269 -7.35 17.26 5.15
CA GLN A 269 -8.75 17.64 4.92
C GLN A 269 -9.74 16.70 5.62
N GLY A 270 -9.28 15.63 6.27
CA GLY A 270 -10.13 14.61 6.89
C GLY A 270 -10.87 13.73 5.88
N LEU A 271 -10.46 13.74 4.61
CA LEU A 271 -11.06 12.96 3.52
C LEU A 271 -10.44 11.57 3.36
N LEU A 272 -9.29 11.33 4.00
CA LEU A 272 -8.62 10.04 4.01
C LEU A 272 -8.07 9.74 5.39
N LYS A 273 -8.35 8.55 5.91
CA LYS A 273 -7.80 8.04 7.17
C LYS A 273 -7.33 6.59 7.00
N PRO A 274 -6.11 6.24 7.42
CA PRO A 274 -5.67 4.86 7.44
C PRO A 274 -6.42 4.07 8.52
N LEU A 275 -6.87 2.87 8.17
CA LEU A 275 -7.28 1.86 9.14
C LEU A 275 -6.06 1.03 9.52
N VAL A 276 -5.66 1.08 10.79
CA VAL A 276 -4.62 0.23 11.36
C VAL A 276 -5.29 -0.78 12.27
N GLU A 277 -5.27 -2.06 11.89
CA GLU A 277 -5.89 -3.13 12.68
C GLU A 277 -4.94 -3.69 13.74
N THR A 278 -3.68 -3.85 13.35
CA THR A 278 -2.70 -4.53 14.20
C THR A 278 -1.43 -3.71 14.24
N VAL A 279 -0.95 -3.45 15.46
CA VAL A 279 0.34 -2.84 15.74
C VAL A 279 1.16 -3.84 16.54
N LEU A 280 2.36 -4.16 16.07
CA LEU A 280 3.28 -5.10 16.73
C LEU A 280 4.66 -4.45 16.83
N PRO A 281 5.47 -4.80 17.83
CA PRO A 281 6.85 -4.32 17.88
C PRO A 281 7.71 -5.01 16.80
N LEU A 282 8.82 -4.39 16.41
CA LEU A 282 9.69 -4.85 15.33
C LEU A 282 10.11 -6.32 15.49
N GLU A 283 10.42 -6.76 16.71
CA GLU A 283 10.79 -8.15 17.01
C GLU A 283 9.69 -9.17 16.69
N GLN A 284 8.44 -8.72 16.50
CA GLN A 284 7.29 -9.55 16.12
C GLN A 284 6.96 -9.48 14.62
N ALA A 285 7.92 -9.08 13.76
CA ALA A 285 7.74 -9.07 12.32
C ALA A 285 7.28 -10.42 11.73
N ALA A 286 7.79 -11.55 12.25
CA ALA A 286 7.31 -12.88 11.87
C ALA A 286 5.81 -13.05 12.13
N LYS A 287 5.35 -12.61 13.30
CA LYS A 287 3.93 -12.66 13.66
C LYS A 287 3.08 -11.75 12.77
N ALA A 288 3.59 -10.57 12.44
CA ALA A 288 2.93 -9.66 11.52
C ALA A 288 2.71 -10.29 10.14
N HIS A 289 3.70 -11.02 9.63
CA HIS A 289 3.59 -11.75 8.37
C HIS A 289 2.58 -12.90 8.47
N GLU A 290 2.60 -13.70 9.54
CA GLU A 290 1.59 -14.77 9.77
C GLU A 290 0.15 -14.23 9.77
N ILE A 291 -0.07 -13.04 10.34
CA ILE A 291 -1.39 -12.39 10.35
C ILE A 291 -1.76 -11.94 8.93
N GLY A 292 -0.84 -11.29 8.22
CA GLY A 292 -1.07 -10.80 6.86
C GLY A 292 -1.36 -11.91 5.86
N GLU A 293 -0.65 -13.05 5.97
CA GLU A 293 -0.81 -14.21 5.09
C GLU A 293 -2.19 -14.88 5.20
N GLN A 294 -2.95 -14.64 6.28
CA GLN A 294 -4.32 -15.12 6.41
C GLN A 294 -5.31 -14.40 5.48
N GLY A 295 -4.94 -13.23 4.94
CA GLY A 295 -5.76 -12.47 3.99
C GLY A 295 -7.07 -11.92 4.59
N ARG A 296 -7.14 -11.77 5.92
CA ARG A 296 -8.37 -11.38 6.64
C ARG A 296 -8.31 -9.98 7.23
N THR A 297 -7.17 -9.30 7.12
CA THR A 297 -6.93 -7.98 7.69
C THR A 297 -7.93 -6.93 7.20
N THR A 298 -8.33 -6.03 8.08
CA THR A 298 -9.14 -4.83 7.84
C THR A 298 -8.24 -3.61 7.90
N GLY A 299 -7.77 -3.14 6.76
CA GLY A 299 -6.75 -2.09 6.68
C GLY A 299 -5.33 -2.66 6.76
N LYS A 300 -4.51 -2.07 7.65
CA LYS A 300 -3.05 -2.23 7.66
C LYS A 300 -2.54 -2.86 8.96
N ILE A 301 -1.43 -3.57 8.82
CA ILE A 301 -0.58 -4.04 9.91
C ILE A 301 0.66 -3.14 9.92
N VAL A 302 1.09 -2.71 11.10
CA VAL A 302 2.24 -1.81 11.29
C VAL A 302 3.17 -2.36 12.36
N LEU A 303 4.47 -2.22 12.13
CA LEU A 303 5.53 -2.49 13.09
C LEU A 303 5.98 -1.20 13.77
N THR A 304 6.04 -1.16 15.09
CA THR A 304 6.70 -0.09 15.86
C THR A 304 8.18 -0.41 16.04
N VAL A 305 9.05 0.55 15.76
CA VAL A 305 10.51 0.35 15.71
C VAL A 305 11.23 1.07 16.85
N ALA A 306 10.84 2.32 17.12
CA ALA A 306 11.46 3.20 18.12
C ALA A 306 10.41 3.99 18.90
#